data_AF-A0A956A311-F1
#
_entry.id   AF-A0A956A311-F1
#
_cell.length_a   1.000
_cell.length_b   1.000
_cell.length_c   1.000
_cell.angle_alpha   90.00
_cell.angle_beta   90.00
_cell.angle_gamma   90.00
#
_symmetry.space_group_name_H-M   'P 1'
#
loop_
_entity.id
_entity.type
_entity.pdbx_description
1 polymer ?
#
loop_
_entity_poly.entity_id
_entity_poly.type
_entity_poly.pdbx_seq_one_letter_code
_entity_poly.pdbx_strand_id
1 'polypeptide(L)'
;MSDAETLWVLAVGIYLAETLLLVPRDAAVFRSAGRGGFRAVRPFFARRDSGPGLVMGTPWPPLGLLAIGRREGALLAPEVVRDRVGAWLAASRRVRGAAVALLVVTFAGSALVIWAPAGPWGRASGAWVFALVGALWALTGGLAVRLWRRQDPARRAPGKDLFTALASPLSAVRVHDVLGRNELADVSELALALALLSPEARAPVVRAALVRARGEGGAAEAALAATLSGEGVDVGAVLAPPAREDADAQAYCPLCLAEYRVAEGVCSTCEGVALVAFGVESR
;
A
#
# COMPACT_ATOMS: atom_id res chain seq x y z
N MET A 1 18.06 -29.53 14.72
CA MET A 1 17.32 -28.33 15.17
C MET A 1 16.75 -28.63 16.53
N SER A 2 16.95 -27.76 17.51
CA SER A 2 16.27 -27.85 18.79
C SER A 2 14.80 -27.42 18.67
N ASP A 3 13.97 -27.76 19.65
CA ASP A 3 12.57 -27.31 19.70
C ASP A 3 12.48 -25.77 19.71
N ALA A 4 13.41 -25.10 20.42
CA ALA A 4 13.47 -23.65 20.49
C ALA A 4 13.81 -23.01 19.12
N GLU A 5 14.74 -23.60 18.36
CA GLU A 5 15.05 -23.16 17.00
C GLU A 5 13.84 -23.34 16.06
N THR A 6 13.13 -24.46 16.21
CA THR A 6 11.92 -24.74 15.41
C THR A 6 10.83 -23.71 15.70
N LEU A 7 10.58 -23.41 16.98
CA LEU A 7 9.61 -22.38 17.38
C LEU A 7 10.01 -20.99 16.87
N TRP A 8 11.30 -20.66 16.86
CA TRP A 8 11.77 -19.39 16.33
C TRP A 8 11.55 -19.27 14.82
N VAL A 9 11.87 -20.31 14.05
CA VAL A 9 11.60 -20.35 12.60
C VAL A 9 10.10 -20.22 12.33
N LEU A 10 9.25 -20.91 13.10
CA LEU A 10 7.80 -20.78 13.00
C LEU A 10 7.34 -19.35 13.31
N ALA A 11 7.88 -18.70 14.35
CA ALA A 11 7.56 -17.32 14.69
C ALA A 11 7.95 -16.34 13.57
N VAL A 12 9.10 -16.55 12.92
CA VAL A 12 9.50 -15.77 11.73
C VAL A 12 8.54 -16.00 10.57
N GLY A 13 8.16 -17.27 10.31
CA GLY A 13 7.20 -17.61 9.26
C GLY A 13 5.83 -16.96 9.47
N ILE A 14 5.31 -17.02 10.71
CA ILE A 14 4.05 -16.37 11.10
C ILE A 14 4.15 -14.87 10.91
N TYR A 15 5.24 -14.25 11.36
CA TYR A 15 5.45 -12.82 11.18
C TYR A 15 5.45 -12.42 9.69
N LEU A 16 6.18 -13.15 8.85
CA LEU A 16 6.20 -12.90 7.41
C LEU A 16 4.81 -13.08 6.80
N ALA A 17 4.03 -14.08 7.23
CA ALA A 17 2.65 -14.25 6.80
C ALA A 17 1.77 -13.07 7.24
N GLU A 18 1.96 -12.51 8.44
CA GLU A 18 1.26 -11.30 8.91
C GLU A 18 1.66 -10.02 8.14
N THR A 19 2.78 -10.03 7.41
CA THR A 19 3.12 -8.94 6.47
C THR A 19 2.27 -8.96 5.21
N LEU A 20 1.58 -10.07 4.93
CA LEU A 20 0.63 -10.18 3.83
C LEU A 20 -0.68 -9.51 4.25
N LEU A 21 -1.07 -8.51 3.49
CA LEU A 21 -2.26 -7.72 3.73
C LEU A 21 -3.33 -8.12 2.74
N LEU A 22 -4.50 -8.50 3.28
CA LEU A 22 -5.71 -8.60 2.48
C LEU A 22 -6.24 -7.19 2.25
N VAL A 23 -6.40 -6.83 0.98
CA VAL A 23 -6.97 -5.55 0.56
C VAL A 23 -8.26 -5.79 -0.23
N PRO A 24 -9.25 -4.88 -0.12
CA PRO A 24 -10.43 -4.93 -0.99
C PRO A 24 -10.07 -4.97 -2.48
N ARG A 25 -10.96 -5.53 -3.31
CA ARG A 25 -10.74 -5.63 -4.77
C ARG A 25 -10.61 -4.27 -5.45
N ASP A 26 -11.32 -3.29 -4.93
CA ASP A 26 -11.31 -1.89 -5.36
C ASP A 26 -10.18 -1.08 -4.71
N ALA A 27 -9.29 -1.70 -3.93
CA ALA A 27 -8.24 -0.96 -3.24
C ALA A 27 -7.11 -0.55 -4.20
N ALA A 28 -6.70 0.71 -4.11
CA ALA A 28 -5.47 1.20 -4.69
C ALA A 28 -4.39 1.26 -3.62
N VAL A 29 -3.24 0.63 -3.89
CA VAL A 29 -2.18 0.49 -2.89
C VAL A 29 -0.91 1.15 -3.40
N PHE A 30 -0.37 2.06 -2.60
CA PHE A 30 0.89 2.73 -2.86
C PHE A 30 1.86 2.43 -1.73
N ARG A 31 3.09 2.09 -2.07
CA ARG A 31 4.14 1.75 -1.12
C ARG A 31 5.31 2.72 -1.25
N SER A 32 5.76 3.29 -0.13
CA SER A 32 7.06 3.93 -0.04
C SER A 32 8.09 2.97 0.56
N ALA A 33 9.33 3.01 0.05
CA ALA A 33 10.46 2.26 0.58
C ALA A 33 11.51 3.23 1.16
N GLY A 34 11.18 3.84 2.30
CA GLY A 34 12.04 4.79 2.99
C GLY A 34 12.05 6.17 2.35
N ARG A 35 13.23 6.65 1.95
CA ARG A 35 13.38 7.97 1.28
C ARG A 35 13.01 7.94 -0.20
N GLY A 36 12.88 6.74 -0.80
CA GLY A 36 12.32 6.59 -2.13
C GLY A 36 10.83 6.89 -2.09
N GLY A 37 10.36 7.77 -2.97
CA GLY A 37 8.95 8.15 -3.10
C GLY A 37 8.01 6.95 -3.25
N PHE A 38 6.71 7.22 -3.33
CA PHE A 38 5.72 6.14 -3.44
C PHE A 38 5.80 5.48 -4.81
N ARG A 39 5.41 4.20 -4.83
CA ARG A 39 5.18 3.42 -6.04
C ARG A 39 3.83 2.75 -5.95
N ALA A 40 3.08 2.72 -7.04
CA ALA A 40 1.87 1.92 -7.13
C ALA A 40 2.24 0.43 -7.01
N VAL A 41 1.48 -0.32 -6.21
CA VAL A 41 1.63 -1.76 -6.02
C VAL A 41 0.36 -2.43 -6.52
N ARG A 42 0.51 -3.37 -7.45
CA ARG A 42 -0.61 -4.19 -7.92
C ARG A 42 -0.87 -5.30 -6.90
N PRO A 43 -2.08 -5.39 -6.31
CA PRO A 43 -2.43 -6.54 -5.49
C PRO A 43 -2.42 -7.83 -6.32
N PHE A 44 -1.97 -8.91 -5.71
CA PHE A 44 -2.07 -10.26 -6.26
C PHE A 44 -3.46 -10.81 -5.99
N PHE A 45 -4.16 -11.28 -7.01
CA PHE A 45 -5.49 -11.89 -6.87
C PHE A 45 -5.40 -13.38 -7.19
N ALA A 46 -5.69 -14.23 -6.21
CA ALA A 46 -5.64 -15.69 -6.39
C ALA A 46 -6.73 -16.21 -7.34
N ARG A 47 -7.89 -15.53 -7.39
CA ARG A 47 -8.96 -15.80 -8.35
C ARG A 47 -9.25 -14.51 -9.12
N ARG A 48 -9.29 -14.62 -10.45
CA ARG A 48 -9.43 -13.50 -11.40
C ARG A 48 -10.69 -12.67 -11.12
N ASP A 49 -11.78 -13.33 -10.74
CA ASP A 49 -13.11 -12.71 -10.63
C ASP A 49 -13.71 -12.66 -9.22
N SER A 50 -13.01 -13.16 -8.19
CA SER A 50 -13.57 -13.18 -6.84
C SER A 50 -12.51 -13.09 -5.74
N GLY A 51 -12.79 -12.30 -4.70
CA GLY A 51 -12.02 -12.28 -3.46
C GLY A 51 -11.11 -11.07 -3.24
N PRO A 52 -10.52 -10.96 -2.04
CA PRO A 52 -9.59 -9.89 -1.69
C PRO A 52 -8.28 -10.03 -2.45
N GLY A 53 -7.65 -8.88 -2.72
CA GLY A 53 -6.27 -8.83 -3.19
C GLY A 53 -5.30 -9.08 -2.05
N LEU A 54 -4.14 -9.63 -2.38
CA LEU A 54 -3.03 -9.83 -1.46
C LEU A 54 -1.92 -8.83 -1.81
N VAL A 55 -1.50 -8.02 -0.83
CA VAL A 55 -0.33 -7.16 -0.98
C VAL A 55 0.68 -7.52 0.10
N MET A 56 1.92 -7.77 -0.30
CA MET A 56 3.00 -7.86 0.65
C MET A 56 3.35 -6.45 1.14
N GLY A 57 3.08 -6.20 2.42
CA GLY A 57 3.55 -4.99 3.07
C GLY A 57 5.08 -4.98 3.18
N THR A 58 5.65 -3.92 3.75
CA THR A 58 7.07 -3.93 4.05
C THR A 58 7.35 -4.92 5.18
N PRO A 59 8.22 -5.94 4.99
CA PRO A 59 8.61 -6.87 6.05
C PRO A 59 9.42 -6.16 7.15
N TRP A 60 9.91 -4.96 6.84
CA TRP A 60 10.34 -3.97 7.82
C TRP A 60 9.27 -2.88 7.90
N PRO A 61 8.16 -3.12 8.62
CA PRO A 61 7.02 -2.20 8.72
C PRO A 61 7.40 -0.74 8.98
N PRO A 62 8.43 -0.40 9.79
CA PRO A 62 8.77 1.00 10.00
C PRO A 62 9.55 1.67 8.89
N LEU A 63 10.08 0.94 7.90
CA LEU A 63 10.81 1.55 6.78
C LEU A 63 9.89 1.91 5.61
N GLY A 64 8.70 1.32 5.53
CA GLY A 64 7.71 1.63 4.50
C GLY A 64 6.48 2.35 5.04
N LEU A 65 5.78 3.02 4.12
CA LEU A 65 4.38 3.40 4.32
C LEU A 65 3.55 2.70 3.26
N LEU A 66 2.40 2.18 3.66
CA LEU A 66 1.35 1.77 2.74
C LEU A 66 0.23 2.81 2.80
N ALA A 67 -0.03 3.45 1.68
CA ALA A 67 -1.23 4.24 1.48
C ALA A 67 -2.24 3.36 0.73
N ILE A 68 -3.39 3.13 1.35
CA ILE A 68 -4.47 2.32 0.80
C ILE A 68 -5.68 3.23 0.64
N GLY A 69 -6.11 3.42 -0.59
CA GLY A 69 -7.35 4.12 -0.93
C GLY A 69 -8.28 3.23 -1.74
N ARG A 70 -9.30 3.85 -2.33
CA ARG A 70 -10.31 3.18 -3.15
C ARG A 70 -10.23 3.65 -4.59
N ARG A 71 -10.53 2.77 -5.52
CA ARG A 71 -10.65 3.10 -6.94
C ARG A 71 -11.73 4.16 -7.20
N GLU A 72 -12.82 4.09 -6.44
CA GLU A 72 -13.97 5.01 -6.49
C GLU A 72 -14.13 5.77 -5.16
N GLY A 73 -13.03 6.32 -4.64
CA GLY A 73 -13.05 7.20 -3.46
C GLY A 73 -13.37 8.66 -3.78
N ALA A 74 -13.32 9.51 -2.75
CA ALA A 74 -13.38 10.95 -2.92
C ALA A 74 -12.15 11.48 -3.67
N LEU A 75 -12.38 12.28 -4.72
CA LEU A 75 -11.33 13.00 -5.43
C LEU A 75 -10.95 14.25 -4.63
N LEU A 76 -10.07 14.09 -3.66
CA LEU A 76 -9.53 15.20 -2.86
C LEU A 76 -8.40 15.91 -3.62
N ALA A 77 -8.22 17.20 -3.34
CA ALA A 77 -7.08 17.97 -3.84
C ALA A 77 -5.74 17.33 -3.38
N PRO A 78 -4.70 17.26 -4.23
CA PRO A 78 -3.45 16.60 -3.90
C PRO A 78 -2.74 17.17 -2.67
N GLU A 79 -2.88 18.47 -2.38
CA GLU A 79 -2.33 19.13 -1.19
C GLU A 79 -2.96 18.55 0.08
N VAL A 80 -4.28 18.40 0.09
CA VAL A 80 -5.03 17.85 1.24
C VAL A 80 -4.61 16.40 1.50
N VAL A 81 -4.39 15.62 0.45
CA VAL A 81 -3.89 14.23 0.57
C VAL A 81 -2.46 14.22 1.11
N ARG A 82 -1.57 15.07 0.58
CA ARG A 82 -0.18 15.19 1.06
C ARG A 82 -0.13 15.61 2.53
N ASP A 83 -0.95 16.57 2.93
CA ASP A 83 -1.06 17.04 4.31
C ASP A 83 -1.58 15.94 5.23
N ARG A 84 -2.61 15.20 4.80
CA ARG A 84 -3.15 14.06 5.56
C ARG A 84 -2.11 12.96 5.75
N VAL A 85 -1.37 12.61 4.70
CA VAL A 85 -0.26 11.63 4.77
C VAL A 85 0.87 12.14 5.65
N GLY A 86 1.27 13.41 5.52
CA GLY A 86 2.31 14.04 6.34
C GLY A 86 1.94 14.09 7.82
N ALA A 87 0.69 14.49 8.13
CA ALA A 87 0.15 14.52 9.48
C ALA A 87 0.11 13.11 10.10
N TRP A 88 -0.33 12.10 9.33
CA TRP A 88 -0.29 10.71 9.77
C TRP A 88 1.13 10.25 10.10
N LEU A 89 2.08 10.47 9.19
CA LEU A 89 3.49 10.10 9.37
C LEU A 89 4.12 10.78 10.60
N ALA A 90 3.79 12.05 10.83
CA ALA A 90 4.26 12.80 12.00
C ALA A 90 3.66 12.24 13.29
N ALA A 91 2.34 12.03 13.32
CA ALA A 91 1.62 11.53 14.49
C ALA A 91 2.02 10.08 14.84
N SER A 92 2.33 9.27 13.83
CA SER A 92 2.63 7.85 14.00
C SER A 92 4.12 7.55 14.26
N ARG A 93 5.00 8.56 14.16
CA ARG A 93 6.46 8.41 14.32
C ARG A 93 6.87 7.67 15.60
N ARG A 94 6.23 7.99 16.73
CA ARG A 94 6.54 7.34 18.02
C ARG A 94 6.08 5.89 18.08
N VAL A 95 4.88 5.60 17.56
CA VAL A 95 4.35 4.23 17.45
C VAL A 95 5.26 3.38 16.56
N ARG A 96 5.69 3.93 15.42
CA ARG A 96 6.65 3.27 14.52
C ARG A 96 7.97 2.98 15.23
N GLY A 97 8.56 3.98 15.89
CA GLY A 97 9.80 3.80 16.65
C GLY A 97 9.73 2.68 17.68
N ALA A 98 8.66 2.66 18.48
CA ALA A 98 8.42 1.62 19.48
C ALA A 98 8.20 0.23 18.83
N ALA A 99 7.44 0.16 17.73
CA ALA A 99 7.23 -1.07 16.99
C ALA A 99 8.53 -1.62 16.36
N VAL A 100 9.45 -0.76 15.91
CA VAL A 100 10.80 -1.18 15.43
C VAL A 100 11.57 -1.81 16.57
N ALA A 101 11.63 -1.12 17.71
CA ALA A 101 12.36 -1.58 18.87
C ALA A 101 11.80 -2.93 19.34
N LEU A 102 10.47 -3.05 19.39
CA LEU A 102 9.79 -4.31 19.71
C LEU A 102 10.17 -5.42 18.73
N LEU A 103 10.12 -5.17 17.41
CA LEU A 103 10.52 -6.14 16.39
C LEU A 103 11.96 -6.63 16.59
N VAL A 104 12.90 -5.68 16.70
CA VAL A 104 14.33 -5.98 16.84
C VAL A 104 14.58 -6.78 18.12
N VAL A 105 14.03 -6.35 19.25
CA VAL A 105 14.22 -7.05 20.53
C VAL A 105 13.54 -8.41 20.51
N THR A 106 12.34 -8.54 19.94
CA THR A 106 11.66 -9.83 19.86
C THR A 106 12.45 -10.83 19.02
N PHE A 107 12.93 -10.48 17.84
CA PHE A 107 13.63 -11.44 16.96
C PHE A 107 15.12 -11.61 17.28
N ALA A 108 15.86 -10.52 17.45
CA ALA A 108 17.29 -10.59 17.76
C ALA A 108 17.53 -10.99 19.23
N GLY A 109 16.67 -10.56 20.15
CA GLY A 109 16.74 -10.97 21.54
C GLY A 109 16.38 -12.44 21.73
N SER A 110 15.32 -12.95 21.08
CA SER A 110 15.02 -14.38 21.14
C SER A 110 16.11 -15.24 20.49
N ALA A 111 16.65 -14.81 19.36
CA ALA A 111 17.81 -15.42 18.73
C ALA A 111 18.98 -15.55 19.71
N LEU A 112 19.33 -14.44 20.38
CA LEU A 112 20.40 -14.43 21.37
C LEU A 112 20.13 -15.42 22.50
N VAL A 113 18.89 -15.48 23.01
CA VAL A 113 18.52 -16.41 24.09
C VAL A 113 18.61 -17.88 23.65
N ILE A 114 18.25 -18.18 22.41
CA ILE A 114 18.27 -19.55 21.87
C ILE A 114 19.70 -20.04 21.63
N TRP A 115 20.57 -19.17 21.09
CA TRP A 115 21.93 -19.53 20.69
C TRP A 115 23.01 -19.17 21.71
N ALA A 116 22.67 -18.46 22.79
CA ALA A 116 23.60 -18.22 23.88
C ALA A 116 23.93 -19.52 24.63
N PRO A 117 25.19 -19.72 25.07
CA PRO A 117 25.57 -20.90 25.84
C PRO A 117 24.75 -20.99 27.14
N ALA A 118 24.37 -22.21 27.52
CA ALA A 118 23.47 -22.54 28.65
C ALA A 118 24.02 -22.21 30.06
N GLY A 119 25.00 -21.32 30.16
CA GLY A 119 25.54 -20.82 31.41
C GLY A 119 24.56 -19.91 32.18
N PRO A 120 24.93 -19.48 33.39
CA PRO A 120 24.14 -18.54 34.21
C PRO A 120 23.82 -17.24 33.46
N TRP A 121 24.72 -16.80 32.58
CA TRP A 121 24.52 -15.67 31.69
C TRP A 121 23.35 -15.85 30.73
N GLY A 122 23.14 -17.05 30.18
CA GLY A 122 22.01 -17.37 29.29
C GLY A 122 20.66 -17.23 29.99
N ARG A 123 20.56 -17.75 31.22
CA ARG A 123 19.32 -17.64 32.03
C ARG A 123 19.01 -16.20 32.42
N ALA A 124 20.01 -15.44 32.86
CA ALA A 124 19.84 -14.02 33.17
C ALA A 124 19.43 -13.22 31.91
N SER A 125 20.06 -13.47 30.75
CA SER A 125 19.71 -12.80 29.50
C SER A 125 18.27 -13.07 29.06
N GLY A 126 17.77 -14.30 29.27
CA GLY A 126 16.39 -14.64 28.95
C GLY A 126 15.37 -13.77 29.69
N ALA A 127 15.48 -13.69 31.02
CA ALA A 127 14.57 -12.90 31.85
C ALA A 127 14.56 -11.41 31.44
N TRP A 128 15.72 -10.83 31.17
CA TRP A 128 15.82 -9.44 30.73
C TRP A 128 15.22 -9.21 29.33
N VAL A 129 15.44 -10.12 28.39
CA VAL A 129 14.83 -10.03 27.05
C VAL A 129 13.30 -10.09 27.15
N PHE A 130 12.74 -11.02 27.91
CA PHE A 130 11.29 -11.10 28.08
C PHE A 130 10.70 -9.86 28.78
N ALA A 131 11.37 -9.36 29.82
CA ALA A 131 10.98 -8.11 30.48
C ALA A 131 11.01 -6.91 29.52
N LEU A 132 12.04 -6.82 28.67
CA LEU A 132 12.17 -5.75 27.68
C LEU A 132 11.11 -5.85 26.58
N VAL A 133 10.80 -7.05 26.09
CA VAL A 133 9.69 -7.28 25.15
C VAL A 133 8.37 -6.83 25.78
N GLY A 134 8.09 -7.22 27.03
CA GLY A 134 6.88 -6.82 27.74
C GLY A 134 6.76 -5.30 27.89
N ALA A 135 7.85 -4.62 28.27
CA ALA A 135 7.88 -3.17 28.40
C ALA A 135 7.68 -2.45 27.06
N LEU A 136 8.34 -2.90 25.99
CA LEU A 136 8.19 -2.34 24.64
C LEU A 136 6.80 -2.58 24.06
N TRP A 137 6.20 -3.74 24.33
CA TRP A 137 4.83 -4.05 23.94
C TRP A 137 3.82 -3.14 24.64
N ALA A 138 3.94 -2.96 25.95
CA ALA A 138 3.10 -2.05 26.72
C ALA A 138 3.25 -0.58 26.25
N LEU A 139 4.47 -0.14 25.99
CA LEU A 139 4.75 1.19 25.42
C LEU A 139 4.11 1.36 24.03
N THR A 140 4.30 0.37 23.16
CA THR A 140 3.73 0.37 21.80
C THR A 140 2.20 0.44 21.85
N GLY A 141 1.57 -0.37 22.71
CA GLY A 141 0.13 -0.36 22.94
C GLY A 141 -0.37 0.97 23.49
N GLY A 142 0.28 1.54 24.51
CA GLY A 142 -0.08 2.84 25.08
C GLY A 142 0.00 3.98 24.05
N LEU A 143 1.07 4.00 23.24
CA LEU A 143 1.23 4.97 22.16
C LEU A 143 0.19 4.78 21.05
N ALA A 144 -0.10 3.53 20.67
CA ALA A 144 -1.09 3.19 19.65
C ALA A 144 -2.51 3.58 20.09
N VAL A 145 -2.90 3.27 21.33
CA VAL A 145 -4.19 3.70 21.89
C VAL A 145 -4.29 5.22 21.95
N ARG A 146 -3.21 5.91 22.34
CA ARG A 146 -3.20 7.39 22.35
C ARG A 146 -3.34 7.98 20.95
N LEU A 147 -2.68 7.39 19.95
CA LEU A 147 -2.80 7.80 18.55
C LEU A 147 -4.22 7.56 18.04
N TRP A 148 -4.74 6.34 18.24
CA TRP A 148 -6.11 5.95 17.89
C TRP A 148 -7.16 6.89 18.50
N ARG A 149 -7.04 7.23 19.78
CA ARG A 149 -7.93 8.18 20.46
C ARG A 149 -7.87 9.61 19.92
N ARG A 150 -6.80 9.99 19.22
CA ARG A 150 -6.63 11.29 18.57
C ARG A 150 -7.10 11.30 17.12
N GLN A 151 -7.25 10.13 16.50
CA GLN A 151 -7.82 10.03 15.16
C GLN A 151 -9.25 10.52 15.18
N ASP A 152 -9.64 11.18 14.09
CA ASP A 152 -11.00 11.51 13.77
C ASP A 152 -11.89 10.25 13.87
N PRO A 153 -12.99 10.29 14.64
CA PRO A 153 -13.90 9.14 14.77
C PRO A 153 -14.34 8.53 13.43
N ALA A 154 -14.53 9.34 12.38
CA ALA A 154 -14.95 8.85 11.06
C ALA A 154 -13.85 8.03 10.34
N ARG A 155 -12.59 8.25 10.69
CA ARG A 155 -11.41 7.64 10.06
C ARG A 155 -10.72 6.60 10.95
N ARG A 156 -11.25 6.42 12.16
CA ARG A 156 -10.64 5.59 13.19
C ARG A 156 -10.76 4.11 12.81
N ALA A 157 -9.71 3.34 13.08
CA ALA A 157 -9.80 1.89 12.97
C ALA A 157 -10.87 1.34 13.94
N PRO A 158 -11.65 0.31 13.57
CA PRO A 158 -12.50 -0.40 14.52
C PRO A 158 -11.72 -0.81 15.77
N GLY A 159 -12.32 -0.64 16.95
CA GLY A 159 -11.65 -1.00 18.20
C GLY A 159 -11.19 -2.47 18.24
N LYS A 160 -11.94 -3.37 17.58
CA LYS A 160 -11.58 -4.79 17.42
C LYS A 160 -10.27 -4.99 16.64
N ASP A 161 -9.98 -4.15 15.66
CA ASP A 161 -8.78 -4.26 14.83
C ASP A 161 -7.55 -3.81 15.62
N LEU A 162 -7.70 -2.73 16.41
CA LEU A 162 -6.67 -2.29 17.36
C LEU A 162 -6.43 -3.36 18.44
N PHE A 163 -7.49 -3.93 19.02
CA PHE A 163 -7.36 -5.00 20.02
C PHE A 163 -6.62 -6.20 19.46
N THR A 164 -7.00 -6.65 18.25
CA THR A 164 -6.33 -7.78 17.56
C THR A 164 -4.86 -7.45 17.29
N ALA A 165 -4.56 -6.24 16.82
CA ALA A 165 -3.19 -5.78 16.60
C ALA A 165 -2.37 -5.74 17.90
N LEU A 166 -3.00 -5.54 19.05
CA LEU A 166 -2.32 -5.48 20.34
C LEU A 166 -2.37 -6.80 21.12
N ALA A 167 -2.97 -7.87 20.59
CA ALA A 167 -3.16 -9.13 21.29
C ALA A 167 -1.84 -9.88 21.56
N SER A 168 -0.80 -9.61 20.78
CA SER A 168 0.52 -10.20 20.95
C SER A 168 1.64 -9.21 20.60
N PRO A 169 2.88 -9.42 21.08
CA PRO A 169 4.03 -8.64 20.65
C PRO A 169 4.27 -8.70 19.13
N LEU A 170 4.08 -9.87 18.51
CA LEU A 170 4.28 -10.05 17.06
C LEU A 170 3.30 -9.20 16.26
N SER A 171 2.02 -9.25 16.61
CA SER A 171 0.98 -8.45 15.96
C SER A 171 1.16 -6.95 16.24
N ALA A 172 1.64 -6.59 17.43
CA ALA A 172 1.81 -5.19 17.85
C ALA A 172 2.88 -4.44 17.04
N VAL A 173 3.86 -5.15 16.48
CA VAL A 173 4.81 -4.56 15.52
C VAL A 173 4.09 -3.96 14.29
N ARG A 174 2.91 -4.48 13.95
CA ARG A 174 2.10 -4.06 12.79
C ARG A 174 1.00 -3.06 13.14
N VAL A 175 0.89 -2.64 14.41
CA VAL A 175 -0.21 -1.76 14.86
C VAL A 175 -0.28 -0.44 14.08
N HIS A 176 0.88 0.07 13.66
CA HIS A 176 0.96 1.24 12.78
C HIS A 176 0.18 1.04 11.48
N ASP A 177 0.36 -0.10 10.82
CA ASP A 177 -0.28 -0.37 9.53
C ASP A 177 -1.79 -0.51 9.71
N VAL A 178 -2.23 -1.17 10.79
CA VAL A 178 -3.65 -1.31 11.12
C VAL A 178 -4.30 0.06 11.35
N LEU A 179 -3.64 0.94 12.10
CA LEU A 179 -4.15 2.29 12.36
C LEU A 179 -4.14 3.18 11.10
N GLY A 180 -3.19 2.97 10.19
CA GLY A 180 -3.06 3.75 8.95
C GLY A 180 -4.00 3.32 7.82
N ARG A 181 -4.55 2.09 7.84
CA ARG A 181 -5.43 1.57 6.78
C ARG A 181 -6.65 2.46 6.53
N ASN A 182 -7.27 2.96 7.59
CA ASN A 182 -8.48 3.78 7.48
C ASN A 182 -8.17 5.26 7.25
N GLU A 183 -6.91 5.67 7.43
CA GLU A 183 -6.52 7.07 7.25
C GLU A 183 -6.60 7.54 5.82
N LEU A 184 -6.71 6.66 4.82
CA LEU A 184 -6.86 7.05 3.41
C LEU A 184 -7.94 6.23 2.68
N ALA A 185 -8.72 5.44 3.43
CA ALA A 185 -9.67 4.49 2.84
C ALA A 185 -10.80 5.15 2.04
N ASP A 186 -11.09 6.43 2.31
CA ASP A 186 -12.07 7.26 1.61
C ASP A 186 -11.48 8.00 0.40
N VAL A 187 -10.16 7.99 0.22
CA VAL A 187 -9.48 8.77 -0.84
C VAL A 187 -9.42 7.96 -2.14
N SER A 188 -9.70 8.61 -3.27
CA SER A 188 -9.61 7.98 -4.58
C SER A 188 -8.18 7.59 -4.96
N GLU A 189 -8.05 6.54 -5.76
CA GLU A 189 -6.80 6.09 -6.39
C GLU A 189 -6.10 7.23 -7.13
N LEU A 190 -6.88 8.04 -7.85
CA LEU A 190 -6.35 9.16 -8.61
C LEU A 190 -5.79 10.26 -7.70
N ALA A 191 -6.54 10.66 -6.65
CA ALA A 191 -6.06 11.65 -5.69
C ALA A 191 -4.77 11.19 -5.00
N LEU A 192 -4.68 9.91 -4.61
CA LEU A 192 -3.45 9.33 -4.06
C LEU A 192 -2.30 9.35 -5.08
N ALA A 193 -2.55 8.99 -6.33
CA ALA A 193 -1.53 9.00 -7.37
C ALA A 193 -1.00 10.42 -7.65
N LEU A 194 -1.88 11.41 -7.76
CA LEU A 194 -1.51 12.81 -7.96
C LEU A 194 -0.68 13.36 -6.79
N ALA A 195 -1.02 12.96 -5.57
CA ALA A 195 -0.36 13.43 -4.35
C ALA A 195 0.98 12.74 -4.06
N LEU A 196 1.13 11.46 -4.40
CA LEU A 196 2.22 10.62 -3.87
C LEU A 196 3.23 10.15 -4.92
N LEU A 197 2.84 10.09 -6.21
CA LEU A 197 3.69 9.58 -7.27
C LEU A 197 4.42 10.70 -8.02
N SER A 198 5.58 10.37 -8.59
CA SER A 198 6.24 11.27 -9.55
C SER A 198 5.39 11.45 -10.81
N PRO A 199 5.63 12.51 -11.61
CA PRO A 199 4.89 12.74 -12.86
C PRO A 199 4.90 11.54 -13.82
N GLU A 200 6.00 10.81 -13.88
CA GLU A 200 6.15 9.62 -14.74
C GLU A 200 5.37 8.43 -14.17
N ALA A 201 5.44 8.23 -12.85
CA ALA A 201 4.78 7.12 -12.18
C ALA A 201 3.26 7.29 -12.08
N ARG A 202 2.74 8.53 -12.08
CA ARG A 202 1.28 8.80 -12.05
C ARG A 202 0.60 8.59 -13.40
N ALA A 203 1.32 8.71 -14.53
CA ALA A 203 0.74 8.69 -15.86
C ALA A 203 -0.15 7.45 -16.14
N PRO A 204 0.24 6.20 -15.78
CA PRO A 204 -0.62 5.03 -15.98
C PRO A 204 -1.94 5.09 -15.19
N VAL A 205 -1.92 5.66 -13.97
CA VAL A 205 -3.11 5.77 -13.12
C VAL A 205 -4.06 6.83 -13.66
N VAL A 206 -3.51 7.99 -14.07
CA VAL A 206 -4.29 9.07 -14.69
C VAL A 206 -4.95 8.58 -15.98
N ARG A 207 -4.18 7.90 -16.85
CA ARG A 207 -4.68 7.29 -18.09
C ARG A 207 -5.84 6.33 -17.80
N ALA A 208 -5.68 5.46 -16.79
CA ALA A 208 -6.74 4.53 -16.40
C ALA A 208 -8.02 5.22 -15.93
N ALA A 209 -7.91 6.31 -15.20
CA ALA A 209 -9.05 7.09 -14.75
C ALA A 209 -9.77 7.78 -15.92
N LEU A 210 -9.01 8.38 -16.85
CA LEU A 210 -9.57 9.04 -18.04
C LEU A 210 -10.27 8.06 -18.99
N VAL A 211 -9.65 6.91 -19.27
CA VAL A 211 -10.26 5.86 -20.12
C VAL A 211 -11.57 5.35 -19.52
N ARG A 212 -11.65 5.21 -18.19
CA ARG A 212 -12.89 4.83 -17.51
C ARG A 212 -13.95 5.92 -17.61
N ALA A 213 -13.59 7.17 -17.33
CA ALA A 213 -14.49 8.30 -17.43
C ALA A 213 -15.05 8.47 -18.85
N ARG A 214 -14.24 8.20 -19.89
CA ARG A 214 -14.71 8.17 -21.29
C ARG A 214 -15.79 7.10 -21.51
N GLY A 215 -15.61 5.91 -20.95
CA GLY A 215 -16.60 4.83 -20.99
C GLY A 215 -17.92 5.17 -20.26
N GLU A 216 -17.87 6.06 -19.27
CA GLU A 216 -19.05 6.58 -18.56
C GLU A 216 -19.72 7.74 -19.31
N GLY A 217 -19.03 8.36 -20.27
CA GLY A 217 -19.53 9.39 -21.18
C GLY A 217 -18.72 10.68 -21.18
N GLY A 218 -18.88 11.48 -22.23
CA GLY A 218 -18.05 12.68 -22.46
C GLY A 218 -18.12 13.75 -21.35
N ALA A 219 -19.23 13.83 -20.60
CA ALA A 219 -19.36 14.77 -19.48
C ALA A 219 -18.45 14.38 -18.29
N ALA A 220 -18.34 13.08 -17.98
CA ALA A 220 -17.48 12.58 -16.91
C ALA A 220 -16.00 12.77 -17.28
N GLU A 221 -15.64 12.46 -18.53
CA GLU A 221 -14.30 12.71 -19.05
C GLU A 221 -13.93 14.19 -19.00
N ALA A 222 -14.81 15.09 -19.46
CA ALA A 222 -14.55 16.53 -19.46
C ALA A 222 -14.36 17.09 -18.03
N ALA A 223 -15.19 16.67 -17.08
CA ALA A 223 -15.06 17.09 -15.68
C ALA A 223 -13.74 16.61 -15.05
N LEU A 224 -13.34 15.37 -15.35
CA LEU A 224 -12.08 14.82 -14.89
C LEU A 224 -10.88 15.53 -15.54
N ALA A 225 -10.93 15.75 -16.85
CA ALA A 225 -9.89 16.44 -17.60
C ALA A 225 -9.70 17.88 -17.11
N ALA A 226 -10.78 18.60 -16.81
CA ALA A 226 -10.71 19.94 -16.23
C ALA A 226 -10.01 19.93 -14.87
N THR A 227 -10.36 18.96 -14.01
CA THR A 227 -9.72 18.79 -12.69
C THR A 227 -8.22 18.51 -12.83
N LEU A 228 -7.86 17.58 -13.72
CA LEU A 228 -6.46 17.21 -13.98
C LEU A 228 -5.64 18.36 -14.56
N SER A 229 -6.25 19.16 -15.43
CA SER A 229 -5.61 20.36 -16.00
C SER A 229 -5.29 21.40 -14.92
N GLY A 230 -6.17 21.55 -13.92
CA GLY A 230 -5.93 22.39 -12.75
C GLY A 230 -4.71 21.94 -11.93
N GLU A 231 -4.41 20.64 -11.94
CA GLU A 231 -3.24 20.02 -11.29
C GLU A 231 -1.99 20.00 -12.19
N GLY A 232 -2.02 20.73 -13.33
CA GLY A 232 -0.92 20.81 -14.28
C GLY A 232 -0.64 19.49 -15.00
N VAL A 233 -1.63 18.60 -15.11
CA VAL A 233 -1.52 17.37 -15.90
C VAL A 233 -1.89 17.67 -17.35
N ASP A 234 -0.97 17.44 -18.27
CA ASP A 234 -1.26 17.47 -19.71
C ASP A 234 -2.05 16.20 -20.09
N VAL A 235 -3.38 16.33 -20.10
CA VAL A 235 -4.31 15.26 -20.46
C VAL A 235 -4.05 14.75 -21.87
N GLY A 236 -3.69 15.64 -22.81
CA GLY A 236 -3.39 15.28 -24.19
C GLY A 236 -2.16 14.38 -24.26
N ALA A 237 -1.07 14.75 -23.59
CA ALA A 237 0.12 13.92 -23.50
C ALA A 237 -0.13 12.58 -22.78
N VAL A 238 -0.95 12.58 -21.73
CA VAL A 238 -1.31 11.34 -21.00
C VAL A 238 -2.20 10.42 -21.83
N LEU A 239 -3.01 10.93 -22.76
CA LEU A 239 -3.85 10.10 -23.64
C LEU A 239 -3.21 9.82 -24.99
N ALA A 240 -2.10 10.49 -25.32
CA ALA A 240 -1.40 10.31 -26.58
C ALA A 240 -1.08 8.83 -26.84
N PRO A 241 -1.19 8.40 -28.12
CA PRO A 241 -0.75 7.07 -28.52
C PRO A 241 0.74 6.89 -28.21
N PRO A 242 1.19 5.65 -27.91
CA PRO A 242 2.61 5.37 -27.78
C PRO A 242 3.30 5.55 -29.14
N ALA A 243 4.62 5.75 -29.12
CA ALA A 243 5.40 5.61 -30.35
C ALA A 243 5.35 4.14 -30.79
N ARG A 244 5.11 3.89 -32.08
CA ARG A 244 5.04 2.53 -32.62
C ARG A 244 6.40 1.83 -32.46
N GLU A 245 6.42 0.72 -31.73
CA GLU A 245 7.58 -0.17 -31.60
C GLU A 245 7.64 -1.18 -32.75
N ASP A 246 6.49 -1.68 -33.21
CA ASP A 246 6.36 -2.56 -34.38
C ASP A 246 5.78 -1.78 -35.58
N ALA A 247 6.45 -1.85 -36.74
CA ALA A 247 5.97 -1.22 -37.96
C ALA A 247 4.63 -1.81 -38.45
N ASP A 248 4.37 -3.08 -38.13
CA ASP A 248 3.14 -3.78 -38.47
C ASP A 248 2.02 -3.55 -37.42
N ALA A 249 2.28 -2.78 -36.35
CA ALA A 249 1.25 -2.45 -35.37
C ALA A 249 0.17 -1.55 -35.97
N GLN A 250 -1.07 -2.04 -35.92
CA GLN A 250 -2.26 -1.36 -36.45
C GLN A 250 -3.06 -0.65 -35.35
N ALA A 251 -3.03 -1.17 -34.13
CA ALA A 251 -3.74 -0.60 -32.99
C ALA A 251 -2.95 -0.74 -31.68
N TYR A 252 -3.40 -0.03 -30.65
CA TYR A 252 -2.86 -0.13 -29.30
C TYR A 252 -3.98 -0.18 -28.25
N CYS A 253 -3.67 -0.68 -27.06
CA CYS A 253 -4.57 -0.59 -25.92
C CYS A 253 -4.44 0.79 -25.25
N PRO A 254 -5.52 1.58 -25.10
CA PRO A 254 -5.45 2.91 -24.49
C PRO A 254 -5.15 2.88 -22.98
N LEU A 255 -5.13 1.71 -22.34
CA LEU A 255 -4.84 1.53 -20.91
C LEU A 255 -3.39 1.11 -20.65
N CYS A 256 -2.95 -0.03 -21.21
CA CYS A 256 -1.61 -0.57 -20.98
C CYS A 256 -0.59 -0.22 -22.07
N LEU A 257 -1.03 0.42 -23.17
CA LEU A 257 -0.20 0.78 -24.32
C LEU A 257 0.39 -0.39 -25.10
N ALA A 258 -0.05 -1.63 -24.85
CA ALA A 258 0.36 -2.78 -25.66
C ALA A 258 -0.11 -2.60 -27.11
N GLU A 259 0.77 -2.92 -28.05
CA GLU A 259 0.54 -2.84 -29.49
C GLU A 259 -0.04 -4.14 -30.06
N TYR A 260 -0.83 -4.01 -31.11
CA TYR A 260 -1.53 -5.12 -31.78
C TYR A 260 -1.45 -4.96 -33.30
N ARG A 261 -1.24 -6.08 -34.00
CA ARG A 261 -1.22 -6.15 -35.48
C ARG A 261 -2.61 -6.20 -36.12
N VAL A 262 -3.66 -6.17 -35.31
CA VAL A 262 -5.06 -6.09 -35.76
C VAL A 262 -5.57 -4.67 -35.52
N ALA A 263 -6.32 -4.12 -36.47
CA ALA A 263 -6.89 -2.77 -36.35
C ALA A 263 -7.99 -2.65 -35.28
N GLU A 264 -8.72 -3.75 -35.03
CA GLU A 264 -9.87 -3.81 -34.14
C GLU A 264 -9.78 -5.03 -33.21
N GLY A 265 -10.43 -4.94 -32.05
CA GLY A 265 -10.50 -6.02 -31.08
C GLY A 265 -10.50 -5.51 -29.63
N VAL A 266 -10.18 -6.40 -28.70
CA VAL A 266 -10.04 -6.09 -27.28
C VAL A 266 -8.64 -6.46 -26.78
N CYS A 267 -8.14 -5.70 -25.82
CA CYS A 267 -6.86 -5.96 -25.19
C CYS A 267 -6.87 -7.29 -24.41
N SER A 268 -5.90 -8.16 -24.67
CA SER A 268 -5.77 -9.46 -23.99
C SER A 268 -5.33 -9.33 -22.51
N THR A 269 -4.74 -8.19 -22.15
CA THR A 269 -4.28 -7.91 -20.77
C THR A 269 -5.28 -7.10 -19.96
N CYS A 270 -5.99 -6.16 -20.59
CA CYS A 270 -6.86 -5.20 -19.92
C CYS A 270 -8.34 -5.54 -19.98
N GLU A 271 -8.70 -6.73 -20.49
CA GLU A 271 -10.03 -7.35 -20.49
C GLU A 271 -11.19 -6.40 -20.83
N GLY A 272 -11.64 -6.46 -22.09
CA GLY A 272 -12.80 -5.70 -22.55
C GLY A 272 -12.49 -4.26 -22.96
N VAL A 273 -11.26 -3.78 -22.77
CA VAL A 273 -10.82 -2.50 -23.33
C VAL A 273 -10.63 -2.64 -24.84
N ALA A 274 -11.46 -1.93 -25.61
CA ALA A 274 -11.35 -1.86 -27.06
C ALA A 274 -10.01 -1.27 -27.51
N LEU A 275 -9.45 -1.83 -28.59
CA LEU A 275 -8.23 -1.33 -29.20
C LEU A 275 -8.50 -0.02 -29.96
N VAL A 276 -7.50 0.87 -29.96
CA VAL A 276 -7.54 2.14 -30.70
C VAL A 276 -6.56 2.03 -31.86
N ALA A 277 -7.06 2.18 -33.10
CA ALA A 277 -6.22 2.16 -34.29
C ALA A 277 -5.23 3.34 -34.28
N PHE A 278 -4.00 3.09 -34.69
CA PHE A 278 -3.02 4.17 -34.83
C PHE A 278 -3.40 5.09 -36.01
N GLY A 279 -3.27 6.40 -35.80
CA GLY A 279 -3.57 7.42 -36.84
C GLY A 279 -5.05 7.81 -36.90
N VAL A 280 -5.92 7.15 -36.13
CA VAL A 280 -7.27 7.65 -35.86
C VAL A 280 -7.21 8.46 -34.57
N GLU A 281 -7.54 9.75 -34.62
CA GLU A 281 -7.73 10.53 -33.41
C GLU A 281 -8.84 9.89 -32.58
N SER A 282 -8.54 9.53 -31.33
CA SER A 282 -9.55 8.98 -30.43
C SER A 282 -10.58 10.09 -30.15
N ARG A 283 -11.74 10.02 -30.80
CA ARG A 283 -12.89 10.87 -30.49
C ARG A 283 -13.56 10.45 -29.20
#